data_AF-A0A968FYL9-F1
#
_entry.id   AF-A0A968FYL9-F1
#
_cell.length_a   1.000
_cell.length_b   1.000
_cell.length_c   1.000
_cell.angle_alpha   90.00
_cell.angle_beta   90.00
_cell.angle_gamma   90.00
#
_symmetry.space_group_name_H-M   'P 1'
#
loop_
_entity.id
_entity.type
_entity.pdbx_description
1 polymer ?
#
loop_
_entity_poly.entity_id
_entity_poly.type
_entity_poly.pdbx_seq_one_letter_code
_entity_poly.pdbx_strand_id
1 'polypeptide(L)'
;DMENYIRHRILVVGGSTTVSFERSAMEEIYNYSQGYPRLINLVCDRALLAGYNAQTDVIDASLVKLGIRSLLGEEEKKYFIKRFLKFRVPVIASILFFLAGVLFFFLSQENLNWKKGFEALTVAFQSPGTAPVARGIAPALSDASSSAPSRPKVETADAAPV
;
A
#
# COMPACT_ATOMS: atom_id res chain seq x y z
N ASP A 1 -7.02 -53.48 -5.99
CA ASP A 1 -7.91 -53.04 -4.90
C ASP A 1 -8.49 -51.63 -5.09
N MET A 2 -7.69 -50.59 -5.30
CA MET A 2 -8.19 -49.22 -5.50
C MET A 2 -9.18 -49.09 -6.67
N GLU A 3 -8.85 -49.66 -7.83
CA GLU A 3 -9.69 -49.59 -9.02
C GLU A 3 -11.09 -50.21 -8.78
N ASN A 4 -11.14 -51.32 -8.04
CA ASN A 4 -12.39 -51.98 -7.63
C ASN A 4 -13.20 -51.11 -6.65
N TYR A 5 -12.54 -50.43 -5.70
CA TYR A 5 -13.19 -49.51 -4.78
C TYR A 5 -13.82 -48.31 -5.50
N ILE A 6 -13.10 -47.71 -6.45
CA ILE A 6 -13.58 -46.56 -7.23
C ILE A 6 -14.78 -46.99 -8.10
N ARG A 7 -14.66 -48.10 -8.83
CA ARG A 7 -15.78 -48.63 -9.65
C ARG A 7 -17.00 -48.96 -8.79
N HIS A 8 -16.80 -49.61 -7.65
CA HIS A 8 -17.89 -49.97 -6.75
C HIS A 8 -18.60 -48.73 -6.18
N ARG A 9 -17.85 -47.68 -5.78
CA ARG A 9 -18.47 -46.45 -5.28
C ARG A 9 -19.24 -45.69 -6.36
N ILE A 10 -18.72 -45.61 -7.59
CA ILE A 10 -19.41 -44.95 -8.70
C ILE A 10 -20.75 -45.65 -8.96
N LEU A 11 -20.77 -46.98 -8.94
CA LEU A 11 -21.99 -47.79 -9.09
C LEU A 11 -23.01 -47.58 -7.96
N VAL A 12 -22.55 -47.40 -6.73
CA VAL A 12 -23.43 -47.22 -5.56
C VAL A 12 -24.06 -45.81 -5.49
N VAL A 13 -23.39 -44.80 -6.03
CA VAL A 13 -23.83 -43.39 -5.92
C VAL A 13 -24.63 -42.90 -7.13
N GLY A 14 -24.48 -43.51 -8.31
CA GLY A 14 -25.19 -43.12 -9.52
C GLY A 14 -25.64 -44.32 -10.33
N GLY A 15 -26.91 -44.69 -10.19
CA GLY A 15 -27.53 -45.69 -11.05
C GLY A 15 -27.37 -45.29 -12.53
N SER A 16 -26.76 -46.18 -13.31
CA SER A 16 -26.64 -46.15 -14.76
C SER A 16 -25.75 -45.03 -15.37
N THR A 17 -24.46 -45.35 -15.47
CA THR A 17 -23.69 -45.35 -16.73
C THR A 17 -23.74 -44.09 -17.63
N THR A 18 -22.73 -43.21 -17.46
CA THR A 18 -22.03 -42.62 -18.64
C THR A 18 -20.57 -42.27 -18.32
N VAL A 19 -20.27 -41.87 -17.07
CA VAL A 19 -18.93 -41.34 -16.75
C VAL A 19 -17.90 -42.45 -16.53
N SER A 20 -16.85 -42.46 -17.34
CA SER A 20 -15.75 -43.44 -17.30
C SER A 20 -14.44 -42.77 -16.93
N PHE A 21 -13.65 -43.41 -16.07
CA PHE A 21 -12.28 -42.99 -15.76
C PHE A 21 -11.31 -43.81 -16.59
N GLU A 22 -10.46 -43.15 -17.36
CA GLU A 22 -9.37 -43.82 -18.07
C GLU A 22 -8.32 -44.38 -17.11
N ARG A 23 -7.51 -45.33 -17.60
CA ARG A 23 -6.33 -45.82 -16.85
C ARG A 23 -5.41 -44.67 -16.44
N SER A 24 -5.20 -43.69 -17.33
CA SER A 24 -4.38 -42.50 -17.09
C SER A 24 -4.89 -41.69 -15.88
N ALA A 25 -6.21 -41.55 -15.74
CA ALA A 25 -6.85 -40.89 -14.61
C ALA A 25 -6.67 -41.67 -13.31
N MET A 26 -6.83 -43.00 -13.35
CA MET A 26 -6.65 -43.86 -12.18
C MET A 26 -5.22 -43.81 -11.63
N GLU A 27 -4.21 -43.81 -12.50
CA GLU A 27 -2.80 -43.66 -12.12
C GLU A 27 -2.55 -42.32 -11.44
N GLU A 28 -3.08 -41.23 -12.00
CA GLU A 28 -2.93 -39.89 -11.41
C GLU A 28 -3.65 -39.76 -10.05
N ILE A 29 -4.85 -40.33 -9.92
CA ILE A 29 -5.58 -40.40 -8.65
C ILE A 29 -4.76 -41.17 -7.62
N TYR A 30 -4.16 -42.31 -7.98
CA TYR A 30 -3.30 -43.07 -7.09
C TYR A 30 -2.06 -42.26 -6.66
N ASN A 31 -1.38 -41.63 -7.62
CA ASN A 31 -0.17 -40.86 -7.36
C ASN A 31 -0.42 -39.68 -6.40
N TYR A 32 -1.56 -39.01 -6.50
CA TYR A 32 -1.91 -37.93 -5.58
C TYR A 32 -2.44 -38.45 -4.22
N SER A 33 -3.34 -39.43 -4.26
CA SER A 33 -4.03 -39.90 -3.05
C SER A 33 -3.24 -40.92 -2.24
N GLN A 34 -2.21 -41.55 -2.81
CA GLN A 34 -1.40 -42.62 -2.21
C GLN A 34 -2.24 -43.79 -1.64
N GLY A 35 -3.46 -43.99 -2.16
CA GLY A 35 -4.37 -45.03 -1.65
C GLY A 35 -5.31 -44.58 -0.53
N TYR A 36 -5.21 -43.35 -0.02
CA TYR A 36 -6.07 -42.89 1.07
C TYR A 36 -7.52 -42.66 0.59
N PRO A 37 -8.51 -43.41 1.10
CA PRO A 37 -9.88 -43.37 0.58
C PRO A 37 -10.53 -41.99 0.59
N ARG A 38 -10.25 -41.18 1.63
CA ARG A 38 -10.77 -39.81 1.72
C ARG A 38 -10.23 -38.90 0.63
N LEU A 39 -8.94 -39.03 0.29
CA LEU A 39 -8.31 -38.23 -0.76
C LEU A 39 -8.77 -38.68 -2.15
N ILE A 40 -8.91 -39.99 -2.38
CA ILE A 40 -9.46 -40.54 -3.62
C ILE A 40 -10.83 -39.90 -3.91
N ASN A 41 -11.72 -39.94 -2.91
CA ASN A 41 -13.08 -39.41 -3.08
C ASN A 41 -13.07 -37.91 -3.40
N LEU A 42 -12.25 -37.14 -2.67
CA LEU A 42 -12.11 -35.72 -2.88
C LEU A 42 -11.60 -35.37 -4.30
N VAL A 43 -10.62 -36.12 -4.80
CA VAL A 43 -10.09 -35.94 -6.15
C VAL A 43 -11.11 -36.34 -7.20
N CYS A 44 -11.78 -37.48 -7.03
CA CYS A 44 -12.83 -37.93 -7.94
C CYS A 44 -13.95 -36.89 -8.05
N ASP A 45 -14.43 -36.34 -6.93
CA ASP A 45 -15.52 -35.34 -6.94
C ASP A 45 -15.12 -34.09 -7.74
N ARG A 46 -13.88 -33.61 -7.59
CA ARG A 46 -13.38 -32.46 -8.38
C ARG A 46 -13.10 -32.81 -9.84
N ALA A 47 -12.64 -34.02 -10.12
CA ALA A 47 -12.42 -34.49 -11.49
C ALA A 47 -13.76 -34.65 -12.24
N LEU A 48 -14.80 -35.15 -11.57
CA LEU A 48 -16.16 -35.23 -12.10
C LEU A 48 -16.73 -33.84 -12.40
N LEU A 49 -16.52 -32.87 -11.50
CA LEU A 49 -16.93 -31.48 -11.73
C LEU A 49 -16.18 -30.86 -12.92
N ALA A 50 -14.89 -31.16 -13.07
CA ALA A 50 -14.10 -30.74 -14.22
C ALA A 50 -14.62 -31.36 -15.53
N GLY A 51 -14.95 -32.65 -15.53
CA GLY A 51 -15.55 -33.34 -16.68
C GLY A 51 -16.91 -32.78 -17.06
N TYR A 52 -17.75 -32.48 -16.07
CA TYR A 52 -19.03 -31.81 -16.28
C TYR A 52 -18.86 -30.44 -16.97
N ASN A 53 -17.91 -29.61 -16.49
CA ASN A 53 -17.61 -28.32 -17.10
C ASN A 53 -17.05 -28.45 -18.52
N ALA A 54 -16.31 -29.53 -18.78
CA ALA A 54 -15.77 -29.86 -20.10
C ALA A 54 -16.78 -30.60 -21.01
N GLN A 55 -18.02 -30.82 -20.55
CA GLN A 55 -19.08 -31.52 -21.26
C GLN A 55 -18.64 -32.90 -21.78
N THR A 56 -17.82 -33.61 -21.00
CA THR A 56 -17.30 -34.94 -21.33
C THR A 56 -17.63 -35.94 -20.23
N ASP A 57 -18.00 -37.14 -20.66
CA ASP A 57 -18.21 -38.29 -19.79
C ASP A 57 -16.94 -39.13 -19.63
N VAL A 58 -15.83 -38.78 -20.29
CA VAL A 58 -14.55 -39.48 -20.12
C VAL A 58 -13.62 -38.61 -19.30
N ILE A 59 -13.22 -39.13 -18.13
CA ILE A 59 -12.27 -38.51 -17.22
C ILE A 59 -10.88 -39.07 -17.49
N ASP A 60 -9.99 -38.21 -18.02
CA ASP A 60 -8.59 -38.50 -18.28
C ASP A 60 -7.67 -37.93 -17.19
N ALA A 61 -6.35 -38.15 -17.31
CA ALA A 61 -5.38 -37.58 -16.38
C ALA A 61 -5.38 -36.04 -16.35
N SER A 62 -5.78 -35.38 -17.44
CA SER A 62 -5.77 -33.92 -17.52
C SER A 62 -6.88 -33.30 -16.66
N LEU A 63 -8.07 -33.89 -16.69
CA LEU A 63 -9.21 -33.50 -15.87
C LEU A 63 -8.99 -33.81 -14.38
N VAL A 64 -8.32 -34.92 -14.07
CA VAL A 64 -7.88 -35.23 -12.70
C VAL A 64 -6.91 -34.17 -12.19
N LYS A 65 -5.90 -33.79 -12.98
CA LYS A 65 -4.95 -32.73 -12.61
C LYS A 65 -5.64 -31.40 -12.40
N LEU A 66 -6.63 -31.06 -13.23
CA LEU A 66 -7.43 -29.85 -13.06
C LEU A 66 -8.24 -29.89 -11.76
N GLY A 67 -8.86 -31.03 -11.45
CA GLY A 67 -9.55 -31.27 -10.19
C GLY A 67 -8.63 -31.10 -8.97
N ILE A 68 -7.41 -31.64 -9.04
CA ILE A 68 -6.39 -31.50 -7.99
C ILE A 68 -5.97 -30.03 -7.80
N ARG A 69 -5.70 -29.29 -8.88
CA ARG A 69 -5.38 -27.85 -8.80
C ARG A 69 -6.50 -27.05 -8.14
N SER A 70 -7.74 -27.44 -8.41
CA SER A 70 -8.92 -26.84 -7.79
C SER A 70 -9.03 -27.13 -6.29
N LEU A 71 -8.48 -28.24 -5.80
CA LEU A 71 -8.36 -28.53 -4.36
C LEU A 71 -7.30 -27.66 -3.69
N LEU A 72 -6.19 -27.42 -4.40
CA LEU A 72 -5.08 -26.59 -3.91
C LEU A 72 -5.42 -25.08 -3.91
N GLY A 73 -6.59 -24.69 -4.44
CA GLY A 73 -7.06 -23.31 -4.43
C GLY A 73 -6.33 -22.38 -5.40
N GLU A 74 -5.72 -22.93 -6.46
CA GLU A 74 -4.92 -22.16 -7.41
C GLU A 74 -5.75 -21.27 -8.35
N GLU A 75 -7.04 -21.59 -8.55
CA GLU A 75 -7.94 -20.87 -9.45
C GLU A 75 -8.49 -19.55 -8.85
N GLU A 76 -8.79 -19.55 -7.55
CA GLU A 76 -9.41 -18.41 -6.85
C GLU A 76 -8.43 -17.23 -6.66
N LYS A 77 -7.18 -17.52 -6.30
CA LYS A 77 -6.18 -16.47 -5.99
C LYS A 77 -5.83 -15.62 -7.20
N LYS A 78 -5.65 -16.24 -8.38
CA LYS A 78 -5.22 -15.50 -9.58
C LYS A 78 -6.31 -14.55 -10.08
N TYR A 79 -7.58 -14.97 -10.04
CA TYR A 79 -8.70 -14.15 -10.52
C TYR A 79 -9.05 -13.03 -9.53
N PHE A 80 -9.08 -13.35 -8.23
CA PHE A 80 -9.35 -12.37 -7.18
C PHE A 80 -8.29 -11.28 -7.17
N ILE A 81 -6.99 -11.64 -7.19
CA ILE A 81 -5.90 -10.66 -7.15
C ILE A 81 -5.86 -9.84 -8.45
N LYS A 82 -6.03 -10.43 -9.65
CA LYS A 82 -6.08 -9.65 -10.91
C LYS A 82 -7.22 -8.65 -10.92
N ARG A 83 -8.42 -9.05 -10.50
CA ARG A 83 -9.60 -8.18 -10.42
C ARG A 83 -9.32 -7.04 -9.46
N PHE A 84 -8.81 -7.33 -8.26
CA PHE A 84 -8.55 -6.34 -7.23
C PHE A 84 -7.45 -5.36 -7.64
N LEU A 85 -6.34 -5.85 -8.20
CA LEU A 85 -5.22 -5.03 -8.65
C LEU A 85 -5.64 -4.13 -9.83
N LYS A 86 -6.45 -4.63 -10.77
CA LYS A 86 -6.99 -3.83 -11.89
C LYS A 86 -7.87 -2.66 -11.43
N PHE A 87 -8.65 -2.83 -10.34
CA PHE A 87 -9.46 -1.74 -9.79
C PHE A 87 -8.68 -0.80 -8.86
N ARG A 88 -7.67 -1.30 -8.14
CA ARG A 88 -6.89 -0.50 -7.17
C ARG A 88 -5.80 0.35 -7.83
N VAL A 89 -5.15 -0.14 -8.89
CA VAL A 89 -4.10 0.57 -9.61
C VAL A 89 -4.53 1.95 -10.15
N PRO A 90 -5.68 2.12 -10.85
CA PRO A 90 -6.07 3.43 -11.34
C PRO A 90 -6.40 4.40 -10.20
N VAL A 91 -7.02 3.92 -9.12
CA VAL A 91 -7.34 4.76 -7.96
C VAL A 91 -6.08 5.27 -7.28
N ILE A 92 -5.09 4.40 -7.06
CA ILE A 92 -3.81 4.78 -6.47
C ILE A 92 -3.04 5.73 -7.41
N ALA A 93 -3.03 5.46 -8.71
CA ALA A 93 -2.39 6.34 -9.70
C ALA A 93 -3.05 7.73 -9.74
N SER A 94 -4.38 7.81 -9.68
CA SER A 94 -5.12 9.07 -9.63
C SER A 94 -4.84 9.85 -8.34
N ILE A 95 -4.76 9.18 -7.19
CA ILE A 95 -4.42 9.83 -5.91
C ILE A 95 -2.99 10.37 -5.96
N LEU A 96 -2.03 9.58 -6.45
CA LEU A 96 -0.63 10.02 -6.59
C LEU A 96 -0.50 11.19 -7.57
N PHE A 97 -1.20 11.14 -8.70
CA PHE A 97 -1.23 12.23 -9.68
C PHE A 97 -1.81 13.51 -9.08
N PHE A 98 -2.90 13.39 -8.31
CA PHE A 98 -3.54 14.52 -7.65
C PHE A 98 -2.65 15.13 -6.56
N LEU A 99 -2.02 14.30 -5.72
CA LEU A 99 -1.07 14.74 -4.70
C LEU A 99 0.16 15.42 -5.33
N ALA A 100 0.71 14.85 -6.40
CA ALA A 100 1.82 15.47 -7.13
C ALA A 100 1.42 16.82 -7.75
N GLY A 101 0.19 16.93 -8.29
CA GLY A 101 -0.36 18.18 -8.82
C GLY A 101 -0.58 19.24 -7.74
N VAL A 102 -1.12 18.85 -6.58
CA VAL A 102 -1.28 19.76 -5.42
C VAL A 102 0.07 20.24 -4.91
N LEU A 103 1.04 19.33 -4.76
CA LEU A 103 2.39 19.69 -4.34
C LEU A 103 3.05 20.64 -5.36
N PHE A 104 2.92 20.36 -6.66
CA PHE A 104 3.42 21.23 -7.72
C PHE A 104 2.77 22.62 -7.71
N PHE A 105 1.45 22.69 -7.48
CA PHE A 105 0.72 23.95 -7.36
C PHE A 105 1.20 24.77 -6.14
N PHE A 106 1.42 24.12 -5.00
CA PHE A 106 1.97 24.77 -3.81
C PHE A 106 3.41 25.26 -4.02
N LEU A 107 4.27 24.47 -4.66
CA LEU A 107 5.63 24.89 -5.04
C LEU A 107 5.61 26.01 -6.09
N SER A 108 4.59 26.06 -6.94
CA SER A 108 4.41 27.12 -7.94
C SER A 108 4.00 28.45 -7.29
N GLN A 109 3.19 28.42 -6.23
CA GLN A 109 2.80 29.62 -5.47
C GLN A 109 4.02 30.33 -4.83
N GLU A 110 5.06 29.58 -4.46
CA GLU A 110 6.28 30.14 -3.86
C GLU A 110 7.08 31.05 -4.83
N ASN A 111 6.86 30.91 -6.14
CA ASN A 111 7.55 31.70 -7.17
C ASN A 111 6.92 33.08 -7.46
N LEU A 112 5.77 33.43 -6.84
CA LEU A 112 5.16 34.76 -7.00
C LEU A 112 5.70 35.81 -6.01
N ASN A 113 6.29 35.37 -4.89
CA ASN A 113 6.87 36.27 -3.88
C ASN A 113 8.26 36.80 -4.28
N TRP A 114 9.05 36.03 -5.02
CA TRP A 114 10.37 36.47 -5.49
C TRP A 114 10.28 37.60 -6.52
N LYS A 115 9.23 37.62 -7.35
CA LYS A 115 9.00 38.68 -8.35
C LYS A 115 8.69 40.03 -7.70
N LYS A 116 7.88 40.04 -6.63
CA LYS A 116 7.59 41.26 -5.86
C LYS A 116 8.83 41.78 -5.10
N GLY A 117 9.66 40.88 -4.58
CA GLY A 117 10.92 41.24 -3.94
C GLY A 117 11.93 41.86 -4.91
N PHE A 118 12.00 41.35 -6.14
CA PHE A 118 12.89 41.87 -7.17
C PHE A 118 12.45 43.25 -7.69
N GLU A 119 11.15 43.48 -7.88
CA GLU A 119 10.63 44.81 -8.24
C GLU A 119 10.82 45.86 -7.13
N ALA A 120 10.73 45.47 -5.85
CA ALA A 120 11.03 46.37 -4.74
C ALA A 120 12.52 46.75 -4.65
N LEU A 121 13.41 45.80 -4.97
CA LEU A 121 14.87 46.02 -4.98
C LEU A 121 15.32 46.89 -6.15
N THR A 122 14.71 46.78 -7.33
CA THR A 122 15.03 47.63 -8.48
C THR A 122 14.53 49.06 -8.31
N VAL A 123 13.36 49.27 -7.68
CA VAL A 123 12.87 50.62 -7.32
C VAL A 123 13.78 51.30 -6.29
N ALA A 124 14.30 50.55 -5.31
CA ALA A 124 15.21 51.10 -4.30
C ALA A 124 16.58 51.52 -4.87
N PHE A 125 17.02 50.94 -5.99
CA PHE A 125 18.31 51.23 -6.61
C PHE A 125 18.28 52.40 -7.61
N GLN A 126 17.09 52.91 -7.98
CA GLN A 126 16.91 53.87 -9.06
C GLN A 126 16.64 55.32 -8.61
N SER A 127 17.01 55.70 -7.39
CA SER A 127 16.99 57.10 -6.94
C SER A 127 18.39 57.72 -6.96
N PRO A 128 18.87 58.29 -8.08
CA PRO A 128 20.07 59.10 -8.08
C PRO A 128 19.74 60.51 -7.59
N GLY A 129 20.43 60.94 -6.53
CA GLY A 129 20.71 62.35 -6.28
C GLY A 129 19.54 63.22 -5.81
N THR A 130 19.44 63.42 -4.49
CA THR A 130 19.12 64.72 -3.88
C THR A 130 19.39 64.63 -2.38
N ALA A 131 20.62 64.94 -1.99
CA ALA A 131 20.94 65.17 -0.58
C ALA A 131 20.59 66.63 -0.24
N PRO A 132 19.63 66.92 0.66
CA PRO A 132 19.48 68.25 1.22
C PRO A 132 20.53 68.48 2.31
N VAL A 133 21.25 69.58 2.16
CA VAL A 133 22.12 70.21 3.16
C VAL A 133 21.31 70.65 4.38
N ALA A 134 21.70 70.24 5.60
CA ALA A 134 21.60 70.98 6.88
C ALA A 134 21.94 70.02 8.05
N ARG A 135 23.04 70.16 8.78
CA ARG A 135 23.37 71.14 9.84
C ARG A 135 22.58 70.87 11.14
N GLY A 136 23.24 70.36 12.18
CA GLY A 136 22.63 70.27 13.52
C GLY A 136 23.35 69.43 14.58
N ILE A 137 24.46 69.97 15.13
CA ILE A 137 24.84 70.00 16.56
C ILE A 137 24.88 68.67 17.36
N ALA A 138 26.10 68.23 17.70
CA ALA A 138 26.38 67.46 18.91
C ALA A 138 27.00 68.40 19.98
N PRO A 139 26.75 68.16 21.27
CA PRO A 139 27.92 68.03 22.14
C PRO A 139 27.76 66.84 23.12
N ALA A 140 28.76 65.95 23.11
CA ALA A 140 28.93 64.95 24.13
C ALA A 140 29.98 65.43 25.15
N LEU A 141 29.49 65.76 26.35
CA LEU A 141 30.04 65.34 27.64
C LEU A 141 31.54 65.60 27.91
N SER A 142 31.83 66.74 28.54
CA SER A 142 32.81 66.80 29.62
C SER A 142 32.08 67.36 30.84
N ASP A 143 31.88 66.56 31.87
CA ASP A 143 32.00 67.02 33.25
C ASP A 143 32.09 65.83 34.17
N ALA A 144 33.18 65.86 34.93
CA ALA A 144 33.54 64.90 35.94
C ALA A 144 32.82 65.19 37.26
N SER A 145 32.82 64.17 38.12
CA SER A 145 32.78 64.27 39.58
C SER A 145 31.42 64.55 40.22
N SER A 146 30.88 63.56 40.93
CA SER A 146 30.72 63.63 42.40
C SER A 146 29.84 62.49 42.92
N SER A 147 30.37 61.79 43.92
CA SER A 147 29.69 61.12 45.04
C SER A 147 28.59 60.07 44.79
N ALA A 148 28.95 58.80 45.05
CA ALA A 148 28.06 57.73 45.49
C ALA A 148 27.61 57.92 46.98
N PRO A 149 26.76 57.08 47.60
CA PRO A 149 25.97 55.96 47.07
C PRO A 149 24.48 55.96 47.50
N SER A 150 23.63 55.33 46.69
CA SER A 150 22.31 54.82 47.08
C SER A 150 22.41 53.34 47.47
N ARG A 151 21.82 52.94 48.60
CA ARG A 151 21.56 51.52 48.94
C ARG A 151 20.10 51.35 49.33
N PRO A 152 19.39 50.37 48.74
CA PRO A 152 18.44 49.59 49.52
C PRO A 152 18.72 48.08 49.41
N LYS A 153 19.01 47.53 50.59
CA LYS A 153 18.60 46.25 51.18
C LYS A 153 17.84 45.24 50.29
N VAL A 154 18.45 44.09 49.99
CA VAL A 154 17.80 42.76 49.88
C VAL A 154 18.82 41.65 50.19
N GLU A 155 18.66 40.96 51.31
CA GLU A 155 19.19 39.62 51.66
C GLU A 155 18.60 39.32 53.06
N THR A 156 17.95 38.22 53.44
CA THR A 156 17.70 36.85 52.92
C THR A 156 16.52 36.29 53.73
N ALA A 157 15.59 35.54 53.11
CA ALA A 157 15.39 34.09 53.29
C ALA A 157 15.67 33.58 54.73
N ASP A 158 14.64 33.32 55.53
CA ASP A 158 13.90 32.05 55.62
C ASP A 158 14.65 30.98 56.44
N ALA A 159 14.12 30.65 57.62
CA ALA A 159 14.26 29.37 58.34
C ALA A 159 13.75 29.49 59.79
N ALA A 160 12.54 29.00 60.02
CA ALA A 160 12.13 28.39 61.29
C ALA A 160 12.75 26.96 61.38
N PRO A 161 12.46 26.10 62.38
CA PRO A 161 11.74 26.30 63.66
C PRO A 161 12.53 25.74 64.87
N VAL A 162 11.95 25.83 66.07
CA VAL A 162 11.72 24.77 67.09
C VAL A 162 11.26 25.45 68.38
#